data_AF-A0A942DHX6-F1
#
_entry.id   AF-A0A942DHX6-F1
#
_cell.length_a   1.000
_cell.length_b   1.000
_cell.length_c   1.000
_cell.angle_alpha   90.00
_cell.angle_beta   90.00
_cell.angle_gamma   90.00
#
_symmetry.space_group_name_H-M   'P 1'
#
loop_
_entity.id
_entity.type
_entity.pdbx_description
1 polymer ?
#
loop_
_entity_poly.entity_id
_entity_poly.type
_entity_poly.pdbx_seq_one_letter_code
_entity_poly.pdbx_strand_id
1 'polypeptide(L)'
;MATEDFNQQLKTDKDKGQIDNVVKDIYKQLADDFPKSGQDGSPYTTDYGAAKKFLQDNKLLPGLELIGLDDKPDKNGVGLQVTDSGSGHKETYTIDPNTGIGRSNDGLIQAMVMPDGKIQRFEYSADGKLTGVIDGSGKSYTIDQTTGKSKYYDEANEQWVTTPGKFSLDQKTGAITITNDNGTREVHQVDGSIVKYNDNQKDKDGNPLVVEVGFAYDPTNKNSRGTMKFDYDKDGNLTSVRDQQGATWTKNADNKWQSDKVGADGKPIVSDADFSVDNQGAVTIRHKNSRETYHADGSKEKVTMVGDPVTSTVDVITDRAGHLTEIKGSNGSNIKVTYNGDKESVVVTPDGTYTRKENTWEFKDNENKVSTVISVNAFAADGSVVISTAEGQIVYKNGTKTFVPSAKQGGDK
;
A
#
# COMPACT_ATOMS: atom_id res chain seq x y z
N MET A 1 -26.66 -22.03 8.49
CA MET A 1 -25.48 -22.92 8.31
C MET A 1 -24.20 -22.12 8.01
N ALA A 2 -24.05 -20.87 8.48
CA ALA A 2 -22.96 -19.98 8.02
C ALA A 2 -21.99 -19.53 9.14
N THR A 3 -22.39 -19.59 10.41
CA THR A 3 -21.63 -18.97 11.51
C THR A 3 -20.54 -19.88 12.09
N GLU A 4 -20.74 -21.20 12.12
CA GLU A 4 -19.75 -22.15 12.66
C GLU A 4 -18.55 -22.33 11.72
N ASP A 5 -18.78 -22.46 10.40
CA ASP A 5 -17.70 -22.59 9.41
C ASP A 5 -16.84 -21.31 9.30
N PHE A 6 -17.47 -20.13 9.41
CA PHE A 6 -16.78 -18.83 9.45
C PHE A 6 -15.89 -18.71 10.69
N ASN A 7 -16.41 -19.05 11.87
CA ASN A 7 -15.65 -19.02 13.12
C ASN A 7 -14.47 -20.03 13.12
N GLN A 8 -14.64 -21.17 12.46
CA GLN A 8 -13.59 -22.19 12.31
C GLN A 8 -12.46 -21.73 11.37
N GLN A 9 -12.82 -21.04 10.28
CA GLN A 9 -11.87 -20.47 9.32
C GLN A 9 -11.02 -19.35 9.97
N LEU A 10 -11.65 -18.42 10.66
CA LEU A 10 -10.95 -17.30 11.32
C LEU A 10 -10.01 -17.78 12.44
N LYS A 11 -10.40 -18.82 13.20
CA LYS A 11 -9.53 -19.44 14.20
C LYS A 11 -8.31 -20.09 13.56
N THR A 12 -8.49 -20.75 12.42
CA THR A 12 -7.41 -21.37 11.64
C THR A 12 -6.43 -20.32 11.13
N ASP A 13 -6.93 -19.17 10.68
CA ASP A 13 -6.10 -18.09 10.14
C ASP A 13 -5.36 -17.33 11.26
N LYS A 14 -5.99 -17.16 12.43
CA LYS A 14 -5.32 -16.68 13.64
C LYS A 14 -4.19 -17.60 14.10
N ASP A 15 -4.42 -18.92 14.16
CA ASP A 15 -3.41 -19.90 14.59
C ASP A 15 -2.21 -19.97 13.62
N LYS A 16 -2.40 -19.53 12.37
CA LYS A 16 -1.35 -19.37 11.36
C LYS A 16 -0.66 -18.01 11.38
N GLY A 17 -1.09 -17.08 12.24
CA GLY A 17 -0.58 -15.71 12.30
C GLY A 17 -1.04 -14.83 11.14
N GLN A 18 -2.10 -15.21 10.43
CA GLN A 18 -2.64 -14.50 9.27
C GLN A 18 -3.69 -13.46 9.72
N ILE A 19 -3.27 -12.51 10.55
CA ILE A 19 -4.16 -11.51 11.17
C ILE A 19 -4.91 -10.68 10.11
N ASP A 20 -4.27 -10.40 8.97
CA ASP A 20 -4.91 -9.72 7.85
C ASP A 20 -6.07 -10.52 7.24
N ASN A 21 -5.99 -11.85 7.19
CA ASN A 21 -7.09 -12.68 6.69
C ASN A 21 -8.26 -12.67 7.66
N VAL A 22 -7.96 -12.64 8.96
CA VAL A 22 -8.99 -12.50 9.99
C VAL A 22 -9.68 -11.14 9.92
N VAL A 23 -8.91 -10.06 9.74
CA VAL A 23 -9.44 -8.70 9.54
C VAL A 23 -10.25 -8.63 8.24
N LYS A 24 -9.73 -9.15 7.13
CA LYS A 24 -10.39 -9.22 5.80
C LYS A 24 -11.70 -10.02 5.82
N ASP A 25 -11.76 -11.14 6.53
CA ASP A 25 -12.96 -11.97 6.61
C ASP A 25 -14.04 -11.33 7.49
N ILE A 26 -13.64 -10.62 8.55
CA ILE A 26 -14.54 -9.77 9.34
C ILE A 26 -15.09 -8.62 8.48
N TYR A 27 -14.24 -8.00 7.65
CA TYR A 27 -14.67 -7.00 6.67
C TYR A 27 -15.66 -7.56 5.65
N LYS A 28 -15.44 -8.78 5.15
CA LYS A 28 -16.34 -9.44 4.22
C LYS A 28 -17.71 -9.67 4.83
N GLN A 29 -17.78 -10.19 6.05
CA GLN A 29 -19.05 -10.39 6.74
C GLN A 29 -19.78 -9.06 6.96
N LEU A 30 -19.06 -8.01 7.38
CA LEU A 30 -19.65 -6.67 7.52
C LEU A 30 -20.11 -6.11 6.16
N ALA A 31 -19.30 -6.20 5.10
CA ALA A 31 -19.66 -5.65 3.80
C ALA A 31 -20.82 -6.40 3.10
N ASP A 32 -20.89 -7.72 3.26
CA ASP A 32 -21.98 -8.55 2.72
C ASP A 32 -23.30 -8.33 3.49
N ASP A 33 -23.21 -8.01 4.79
CA ASP A 33 -24.35 -7.69 5.66
C ASP A 33 -24.80 -6.22 5.55
N PHE A 34 -23.99 -5.33 4.93
CA PHE A 34 -24.30 -3.91 4.72
C PHE A 34 -24.30 -3.50 3.23
N PRO A 35 -25.38 -3.73 2.46
CA PRO A 35 -25.50 -3.17 1.13
C PRO A 35 -25.55 -1.62 1.17
N LYS A 36 -24.87 -0.98 0.22
CA LYS A 36 -24.90 0.48 0.04
C LYS A 36 -26.33 0.96 -0.27
N SER A 37 -26.85 1.82 0.61
CA SER A 37 -28.12 2.57 0.56
C SER A 37 -29.43 1.76 0.67
N GLY A 38 -30.11 1.91 1.81
CA GLY A 38 -31.55 1.73 1.93
C GLY A 38 -32.25 3.06 1.67
N GLN A 39 -33.11 3.12 0.67
CA GLN A 39 -33.82 4.33 0.22
C GLN A 39 -35.02 4.70 1.10
N ASP A 40 -35.23 4.05 2.26
CA ASP A 40 -36.50 4.14 3.00
C ASP A 40 -36.40 4.42 4.51
N GLY A 41 -35.20 4.66 5.06
CA GLY A 41 -35.05 5.08 6.45
C GLY A 41 -35.45 4.04 7.51
N SER A 42 -35.58 2.75 7.14
CA SER A 42 -35.77 1.68 8.13
C SER A 42 -34.42 1.25 8.74
N PRO A 43 -34.32 1.00 10.08
CA PRO A 43 -33.10 0.45 10.67
C PRO A 43 -32.92 -1.01 10.26
N TYR A 44 -31.80 -1.33 9.60
CA TYR A 44 -31.39 -2.70 9.34
C TYR A 44 -31.00 -3.38 10.66
N THR A 45 -31.69 -4.46 11.02
CA THR A 45 -31.27 -5.35 12.11
C THR A 45 -30.36 -6.43 11.54
N THR A 46 -29.07 -6.13 11.39
CA THR A 46 -28.02 -7.13 11.15
C THR A 46 -27.41 -7.58 12.47
N ASP A 47 -26.88 -8.81 12.49
CA ASP A 47 -26.38 -9.53 13.68
C ASP A 47 -25.05 -8.96 14.20
N TYR A 48 -25.11 -7.70 14.58
CA TYR A 48 -24.08 -6.91 15.24
C TYR A 48 -23.48 -7.62 16.46
N GLY A 49 -24.27 -8.51 17.10
CA GLY A 49 -23.84 -9.32 18.24
C GLY A 49 -22.76 -10.35 17.89
N ALA A 50 -22.86 -11.01 16.73
CA ALA A 50 -21.91 -12.06 16.33
C ALA A 50 -20.53 -11.53 15.95
N ALA A 51 -20.47 -10.45 15.15
CA ALA A 51 -19.21 -9.79 14.78
C ALA A 51 -18.51 -9.17 16.00
N LYS A 52 -19.28 -8.51 16.88
CA LYS A 52 -18.78 -7.95 18.15
C LYS A 52 -18.21 -9.03 19.07
N LYS A 53 -18.94 -10.14 19.25
CA LYS A 53 -18.50 -11.27 20.09
C LYS A 53 -17.24 -11.95 19.55
N PHE A 54 -17.11 -12.12 18.23
CA PHE A 54 -15.94 -12.74 17.61
C PHE A 54 -14.67 -11.89 17.74
N LEU A 55 -14.77 -10.58 17.49
CA LEU A 55 -13.65 -9.64 17.65
C LEU A 55 -13.16 -9.59 19.11
N GLN A 56 -14.09 -9.65 20.08
CA GLN A 56 -13.80 -9.70 21.52
C GLN A 56 -13.14 -11.02 21.94
N ASP A 57 -13.64 -12.17 21.44
CA ASP A 57 -13.14 -13.49 21.79
C ASP A 57 -11.74 -13.78 21.21
N ASN A 58 -11.33 -13.08 20.14
CA ASN A 58 -10.11 -13.41 19.40
C ASN A 58 -8.89 -12.51 19.63
N LYS A 59 -8.97 -11.42 20.42
CA LYS A 59 -7.81 -10.57 20.77
C LYS A 59 -6.90 -10.26 19.57
N LEU A 60 -7.50 -9.87 18.44
CA LEU A 60 -6.82 -9.79 17.13
C LEU A 60 -5.77 -8.68 17.02
N LEU A 61 -5.67 -7.86 18.06
CA LEU A 61 -4.67 -6.83 18.21
C LEU A 61 -4.04 -7.01 19.59
N PRO A 62 -2.77 -7.43 19.70
CA PRO A 62 -2.10 -7.56 20.98
C PRO A 62 -2.11 -6.21 21.72
N GLY A 63 -2.79 -6.13 22.87
CA GLY A 63 -2.86 -4.92 23.72
C GLY A 63 -4.11 -4.05 23.53
N LEU A 64 -5.00 -4.39 22.59
CA LEU A 64 -6.20 -3.61 22.30
C LEU A 64 -7.47 -4.39 22.64
N GLU A 65 -8.42 -3.70 23.31
CA GLU A 65 -9.75 -4.22 23.59
C GLU A 65 -10.75 -3.55 22.63
N LEU A 66 -11.34 -4.32 21.72
CA LEU A 66 -12.45 -3.83 20.91
C LEU A 66 -13.71 -3.78 21.77
N ILE A 67 -14.26 -2.59 21.93
CA ILE A 67 -15.41 -2.34 22.81
C ILE A 67 -16.72 -2.13 22.04
N GLY A 68 -16.65 -1.80 20.75
CA GLY A 68 -17.82 -1.65 19.88
C GLY A 68 -17.49 -1.24 18.45
N LEU A 69 -18.53 -1.19 17.63
CA LEU A 69 -18.54 -0.48 16.35
C LEU A 69 -19.38 0.78 16.56
N ASP A 70 -19.07 1.88 15.89
CA ASP A 70 -19.91 3.08 16.02
C ASP A 70 -21.26 2.87 15.32
N ASP A 71 -22.35 2.93 16.09
CA ASP A 71 -23.73 2.72 15.61
C ASP A 71 -24.25 3.93 14.80
N LYS A 72 -23.49 5.03 14.79
CA LYS A 72 -23.75 6.22 13.98
C LYS A 72 -22.59 6.40 13.02
N PRO A 73 -22.64 5.83 11.80
CA PRO A 73 -21.64 6.14 10.80
C PRO A 73 -21.64 7.65 10.61
N ASP A 74 -20.57 8.31 11.01
CA ASP A 74 -20.30 9.64 10.52
C ASP A 74 -20.06 9.54 9.01
N LYS A 75 -19.82 10.67 8.34
CA LYS A 75 -19.60 10.68 6.89
C LYS A 75 -18.38 9.86 6.43
N ASN A 76 -17.62 9.24 7.34
CA ASN A 76 -16.35 8.56 7.10
C ASN A 76 -16.41 7.02 7.26
N GLY A 77 -17.55 6.43 7.63
CA GLY A 77 -17.75 4.97 7.62
C GLY A 77 -17.80 4.31 9.00
N VAL A 78 -17.81 2.97 9.02
CA VAL A 78 -17.84 2.18 10.26
C VAL A 78 -16.48 2.28 10.94
N GLY A 79 -16.41 2.99 12.07
CA GLY A 79 -15.17 3.07 12.85
C GLY A 79 -15.09 2.01 13.94
N LEU A 80 -13.88 1.51 14.18
CA LEU A 80 -13.60 0.59 15.27
C LEU A 80 -13.39 1.39 16.56
N GLN A 81 -14.13 1.06 17.63
CA GLN A 81 -13.87 1.60 18.95
C GLN A 81 -12.83 0.76 19.67
N VAL A 82 -11.65 1.34 19.84
CA VAL A 82 -10.51 0.65 20.43
C VAL A 82 -10.17 1.25 21.80
N THR A 83 -9.96 0.40 22.80
CA THR A 83 -9.38 0.77 24.09
C THR A 83 -7.95 0.26 24.17
N ASP A 84 -6.99 1.16 24.41
CA ASP A 84 -5.62 0.79 24.77
C ASP A 84 -5.59 0.37 26.24
N SER A 85 -5.18 -0.88 26.50
CA SER A 85 -5.06 -1.42 27.86
C SER A 85 -3.61 -1.38 28.38
N GLY A 86 -2.63 -1.07 27.52
CA GLY A 86 -1.20 -1.13 27.83
C GLY A 86 -0.64 0.13 28.53
N SER A 87 -1.31 1.28 28.40
CA SER A 87 -0.84 2.56 28.95
C SER A 87 -1.55 3.02 30.24
N GLY A 88 -2.45 2.21 30.81
CA GLY A 88 -3.24 2.58 31.99
C GLY A 88 -4.34 3.64 31.75
N HIS A 89 -4.41 4.20 30.53
CA HIS A 89 -5.43 5.15 30.10
C HIS A 89 -6.48 4.47 29.22
N LYS A 90 -7.74 4.38 29.70
CA LYS A 90 -8.88 3.90 28.90
C LYS A 90 -9.51 5.07 28.14
N GLU A 91 -9.06 5.30 26.92
CA GLU A 91 -9.71 6.19 25.98
C GLU A 91 -10.27 5.39 24.81
N THR A 92 -11.41 5.82 24.27
CA THR A 92 -12.07 5.21 23.13
C THR A 92 -11.85 6.07 21.91
N TYR A 93 -11.28 5.48 20.86
CA TYR A 93 -11.11 6.15 19.57
C TYR A 93 -11.92 5.44 18.50
N THR A 94 -12.55 6.22 17.61
CA THR A 94 -13.13 5.73 16.37
C THR A 94 -12.05 5.77 15.30
N ILE A 95 -11.57 4.60 14.88
CA ILE A 95 -10.49 4.46 13.89
C ILE A 95 -11.08 4.05 12.55
N ASP A 96 -10.73 4.77 11.48
CA ASP A 96 -11.02 4.33 10.11
C ASP A 96 -10.17 3.09 9.83
N PRO A 97 -10.81 1.94 9.64
CA PRO A 97 -10.09 0.70 9.64
C PRO A 97 -9.37 0.47 8.29
N ASN A 98 -9.62 1.30 7.25
CA ASN A 98 -8.87 1.27 5.99
C ASN A 98 -7.55 2.03 6.07
N THR A 99 -7.53 3.12 6.83
CA THR A 99 -6.35 3.97 6.96
C THR A 99 -5.59 3.75 8.26
N GLY A 100 -6.22 3.13 9.27
CA GLY A 100 -5.67 3.00 10.61
C GLY A 100 -5.64 4.33 11.38
N ILE A 101 -6.32 5.37 10.90
CA ILE A 101 -6.30 6.72 11.46
C ILE A 101 -7.61 7.00 12.21
N GLY A 102 -7.51 7.43 13.47
CA GLY A 102 -8.61 7.94 14.26
C GLY A 102 -8.59 9.47 14.34
N ARG A 103 -9.73 10.12 14.08
CA ARG A 103 -9.85 11.58 14.07
C ARG A 103 -10.87 12.09 15.08
N SER A 104 -10.63 13.31 15.58
CA SER A 104 -11.63 14.08 16.31
C SER A 104 -12.72 14.61 15.36
N ASN A 105 -13.82 15.12 15.94
CA ASN A 105 -14.89 15.79 15.19
C ASN A 105 -14.39 17.02 14.40
N ASP A 106 -13.31 17.66 14.87
CA ASP A 106 -12.68 18.80 14.19
C ASP A 106 -11.69 18.36 13.10
N GLY A 107 -11.58 17.06 12.85
CA GLY A 107 -10.76 16.47 11.80
C GLY A 107 -9.29 16.26 12.18
N LEU A 108 -8.88 16.51 13.43
CA LEU A 108 -7.51 16.29 13.89
C LEU A 108 -7.24 14.80 14.13
N ILE A 109 -6.08 14.30 13.71
CA ILE A 109 -5.66 12.91 13.97
C ILE A 109 -5.36 12.74 15.46
N GLN A 110 -6.17 11.97 16.19
CA GLN A 110 -5.97 11.73 17.63
C GLN A 110 -5.18 10.44 17.90
N ALA A 111 -5.34 9.45 17.03
CA ALA A 111 -4.71 8.14 17.18
C ALA A 111 -4.39 7.56 15.81
N MET A 112 -3.36 6.72 15.77
CA MET A 112 -2.96 5.97 14.58
C MET A 112 -2.50 4.58 14.98
N VAL A 113 -3.00 3.57 14.27
CA VAL A 113 -2.54 2.18 14.40
C VAL A 113 -1.32 2.02 13.50
N MET A 114 -0.19 1.74 14.13
CA MET A 114 1.06 1.44 13.44
C MET A 114 1.01 0.01 12.87
N PRO A 115 1.85 -0.33 11.86
CA PRO A 115 1.83 -1.66 11.24
C PRO A 115 2.14 -2.83 12.18
N ASP A 116 2.79 -2.57 13.32
CA ASP A 116 3.03 -3.57 14.37
C ASP A 116 1.83 -3.74 15.32
N GLY A 117 0.72 -3.07 15.04
CA GLY A 117 -0.53 -3.09 15.81
C GLY A 117 -0.55 -2.14 17.00
N LYS A 118 0.56 -1.44 17.31
CA LYS A 118 0.59 -0.48 18.41
C LYS A 118 -0.14 0.81 18.04
N ILE A 119 -0.66 1.50 19.04
CA ILE A 119 -1.33 2.79 18.85
C ILE A 119 -0.38 3.92 19.24
N GLN A 120 -0.13 4.81 18.29
CA GLN A 120 0.46 6.11 18.55
C GLN A 120 -0.65 7.15 18.75
N ARG A 121 -0.51 8.02 19.75
CA ARG A 121 -1.50 9.06 20.08
C ARG A 121 -0.92 10.45 19.98
N PHE A 122 -1.81 11.41 19.77
CA PHE A 122 -1.48 12.81 19.58
C PHE A 122 -2.34 13.69 20.46
N GLU A 123 -1.69 14.60 21.16
CA GLU A 123 -2.32 15.57 22.04
C GLU A 123 -2.27 16.95 21.40
N TYR A 124 -3.33 17.73 21.57
CA TYR A 124 -3.46 19.04 20.98
C TYR A 124 -3.84 20.09 22.01
N SER A 125 -3.37 21.31 21.80
CA SER A 125 -3.90 22.50 22.47
C SER A 125 -5.32 22.82 21.97
N ALA A 126 -6.00 23.71 22.70
CA ALA A 126 -7.35 24.17 22.34
C ALA A 126 -7.43 24.87 20.97
N ASP A 127 -6.32 25.42 20.45
CA ASP A 127 -6.21 26.00 19.11
C ASP A 127 -5.76 24.99 18.04
N GLY A 128 -5.70 23.70 18.36
CA GLY A 128 -5.43 22.61 17.42
C GLY A 128 -3.95 22.41 17.08
N LYS A 129 -3.02 22.95 17.88
CA LYS A 129 -1.58 22.69 17.68
C LYS A 129 -1.16 21.42 18.40
N LEU A 130 -0.30 20.63 17.77
CA LEU A 130 0.21 19.38 18.33
C LEU A 130 1.11 19.67 19.55
N THR A 131 0.68 19.31 20.75
CA THR A 131 1.40 19.53 22.01
C THR A 131 2.07 18.29 22.57
N GLY A 132 1.66 17.09 22.14
CA GLY A 132 2.20 15.86 22.68
C GLY A 132 2.03 14.68 21.75
N VAL A 133 2.89 13.67 21.96
CA VAL A 133 2.85 12.38 21.28
C VAL A 133 3.03 11.31 22.34
N ILE A 134 2.22 10.26 22.27
CA ILE A 134 2.45 9.04 23.04
C ILE A 134 2.76 7.95 22.03
N ASP A 135 3.97 7.39 22.10
CA ASP A 135 4.38 6.35 21.16
C ASP A 135 3.68 5.01 21.45
N GLY A 136 3.83 4.05 20.53
CA GLY A 136 3.22 2.73 20.65
C GLY A 136 3.66 1.92 21.88
N SER A 137 4.72 2.33 22.59
CA SER A 137 5.15 1.71 23.85
C SER A 137 4.52 2.37 25.09
N GLY A 138 3.72 3.42 24.90
CA GLY A 138 3.13 4.22 25.98
C GLY A 138 4.05 5.35 26.46
N LYS A 139 5.23 5.53 25.88
CA LYS A 139 6.14 6.60 26.27
C LYS A 139 5.64 7.93 25.73
N SER A 140 5.56 8.91 26.63
CA SER A 140 5.01 10.24 26.35
C SER A 140 6.09 11.26 26.02
N TYR A 141 5.82 12.09 25.03
CA TYR A 141 6.67 13.17 24.57
C TYR A 141 5.87 14.46 24.49
N THR A 142 6.38 15.54 25.05
CA THR A 142 5.82 16.89 24.91
C THR A 142 6.51 17.61 23.76
N ILE A 143 5.74 18.28 22.91
CA ILE A 143 6.24 19.08 21.79
C ILE A 143 6.36 20.55 22.21
N ASP A 144 7.58 21.07 22.17
CA ASP A 144 7.87 22.48 22.37
C ASP A 144 7.31 23.30 21.18
N GLN A 145 6.29 24.10 21.43
CA GLN A 145 5.57 24.85 20.39
C GLN A 145 6.43 25.91 19.68
N THR A 146 7.53 26.34 20.29
CA THR A 146 8.40 27.36 19.71
C THR A 146 9.42 26.73 18.76
N THR A 147 9.96 25.58 19.15
CA THR A 147 11.06 24.93 18.43
C THR A 147 10.62 23.75 17.57
N GLY A 148 9.45 23.17 17.85
CA GLY A 148 8.95 21.92 17.28
C GLY A 148 9.65 20.67 17.82
N LYS A 149 10.57 20.79 18.78
CA LYS A 149 11.32 19.66 19.34
C LYS A 149 10.49 18.91 20.37
N SER A 150 10.66 17.59 20.44
CA SER A 150 9.99 16.78 21.46
C SER A 150 10.88 16.57 22.69
N LYS A 151 10.27 16.38 23.86
CA LYS A 151 10.94 16.10 25.13
C LYS A 151 10.22 14.98 25.85
N TYR A 152 10.95 14.09 26.51
CA TYR A 152 10.38 13.07 27.40
C TYR A 152 11.04 13.13 28.77
N TYR A 153 10.35 12.64 29.80
CA TYR A 153 10.92 12.50 31.13
C TYR A 153 11.63 11.14 31.24
N ASP A 154 12.92 11.16 31.54
CA ASP A 154 13.71 9.98 31.82
C ASP A 154 13.62 9.67 33.32
N GLU A 155 12.75 8.73 33.68
CA GLU A 155 12.52 8.35 35.08
C GLU A 155 13.77 7.81 35.76
N ALA A 156 14.65 7.11 35.03
CA ALA A 156 15.85 6.51 35.61
C ALA A 156 16.85 7.57 36.09
N ASN A 157 16.81 8.76 35.48
CA ASN A 157 17.71 9.86 35.77
C ASN A 157 16.97 11.10 36.30
N GLU A 158 15.67 11.00 36.56
CA GLU A 158 14.78 12.07 37.04
C GLU A 158 14.93 13.39 36.28
N GLN A 159 15.06 13.34 34.95
CA GLN A 159 15.35 14.52 34.13
C GLN A 159 14.56 14.57 32.82
N TRP A 160 14.31 15.78 32.33
CA TRP A 160 13.75 15.98 31.00
C TRP A 160 14.84 15.90 29.94
N VAL A 161 14.64 15.01 28.95
CA VAL A 161 15.53 14.81 27.81
C VAL A 161 14.86 15.35 26.56
N THR A 162 15.54 16.24 25.85
CA THR A 162 15.09 16.74 24.54
C THR A 162 15.58 15.80 23.44
N THR A 163 14.68 15.34 22.59
CA THR A 163 15.06 14.53 21.44
C THR A 163 15.78 15.40 20.40
N PRO A 164 16.78 14.84 19.69
CA PRO A 164 17.34 15.51 18.53
C PRO A 164 16.28 15.57 17.43
N GLY A 165 15.96 16.80 16.98
CA GLY A 165 15.09 17.04 15.84
C GLY A 165 13.69 17.55 16.17
N LYS A 166 13.01 18.02 15.11
CA LYS A 166 11.67 18.61 15.14
C LYS A 166 10.64 17.59 14.68
N PHE A 167 9.54 17.48 15.41
CA PHE A 167 8.42 16.61 15.09
C PHE A 167 7.33 17.38 14.35
N SER A 168 6.73 16.76 13.34
CA SER A 168 5.53 17.26 12.67
C SER A 168 4.65 16.11 12.20
N LEU A 169 3.34 16.36 12.15
CA LEU A 169 2.32 15.42 11.70
C LEU A 169 1.51 16.06 10.59
N ASP A 170 1.48 15.42 9.42
CA ASP A 170 0.59 15.81 8.33
C ASP A 170 -0.83 15.34 8.65
N GLN A 171 -1.70 16.30 8.98
CA GLN A 171 -3.09 16.02 9.32
C GLN A 171 -3.88 15.40 8.16
N LYS A 172 -3.45 15.51 6.91
CA LYS A 172 -4.15 14.89 5.78
C LYS A 172 -3.78 13.42 5.63
N THR A 173 -2.49 13.13 5.67
CA THR A 173 -1.95 11.81 5.30
C THR A 173 -1.63 10.92 6.50
N GLY A 174 -1.46 11.49 7.69
CA GLY A 174 -0.92 10.78 8.85
C GLY A 174 0.60 10.64 8.84
N ALA A 175 1.29 11.19 7.83
CA ALA A 175 2.74 11.14 7.75
C ALA A 175 3.38 11.89 8.94
N ILE A 176 4.29 11.21 9.63
CA ILE A 176 5.11 11.79 10.69
C ILE A 176 6.45 12.18 10.10
N THR A 177 6.85 13.44 10.24
CA THR A 177 8.16 13.91 9.82
C THR A 177 9.01 14.31 11.01
N ILE A 178 10.20 13.73 11.11
CA ILE A 178 11.23 14.07 12.10
C ILE A 178 12.39 14.74 11.36
N THR A 179 12.65 16.01 11.63
CA THR A 179 13.78 16.76 11.05
C THR A 179 14.90 16.89 12.07
N ASN A 180 15.96 16.12 11.90
CA ASN A 180 17.11 16.09 12.80
C ASN A 180 17.97 17.37 12.66
N ASP A 181 18.64 17.74 13.75
CA ASP A 181 19.50 18.94 13.79
C ASP A 181 20.71 18.86 12.83
N ASN A 182 21.08 17.64 12.38
CA ASN A 182 22.13 17.41 11.39
C ASN A 182 21.69 17.66 9.93
N GLY A 183 20.46 18.15 9.72
CA GLY A 183 19.89 18.40 8.39
C GLY A 183 19.41 17.13 7.68
N THR A 184 19.26 16.01 8.37
CA THR A 184 18.49 14.87 7.82
C THR A 184 17.04 14.96 8.26
N ARG A 185 16.12 14.47 7.43
CA ARG A 185 14.72 14.29 7.82
C ARG A 185 14.25 12.88 7.51
N GLU A 186 13.35 12.37 8.34
CA GLU A 186 12.73 11.05 8.20
C GLU A 186 11.23 11.23 8.11
N VAL A 187 10.61 10.67 7.08
CA VAL A 187 9.17 10.66 6.86
C VAL A 187 8.68 9.25 7.08
N HIS A 188 7.90 9.05 8.14
CA HIS A 188 7.29 7.78 8.54
C HIS A 188 5.82 7.80 8.11
N GLN A 189 5.45 6.88 7.23
CA GLN A 189 4.08 6.74 6.75
C GLN A 189 3.28 5.78 7.62
N VAL A 190 1.95 5.89 7.56
CA VAL A 190 1.04 5.04 8.32
C VAL A 190 1.20 3.56 7.95
N ASP A 191 1.57 3.29 6.70
CA ASP A 191 1.81 1.93 6.21
C ASP A 191 3.13 1.31 6.73
N GLY A 192 3.96 2.09 7.43
CA GLY A 192 5.26 1.70 7.98
C GLY A 192 6.46 2.03 7.12
N SER A 193 6.25 2.57 5.91
CA SER A 193 7.36 2.96 5.06
C SER A 193 8.05 4.19 5.63
N ILE A 194 9.36 4.26 5.40
CA ILE A 194 10.22 5.32 5.89
C ILE A 194 11.03 5.85 4.72
N VAL A 195 11.00 7.15 4.49
CA VAL A 195 11.90 7.80 3.54
C VAL A 195 12.77 8.80 4.29
N LYS A 196 14.09 8.61 4.22
CA LYS A 196 15.08 9.49 4.84
C LYS A 196 15.75 10.35 3.78
N TYR A 197 15.81 11.64 4.06
CA TYR A 197 16.39 12.66 3.20
C TYR A 197 17.61 13.29 3.88
N ASN A 198 18.55 13.75 3.08
CA ASN A 198 19.60 14.67 3.49
C ASN A 198 19.30 16.05 2.91
N ASP A 199 18.80 16.97 3.74
CA ASP A 199 18.42 18.32 3.29
C ASP A 199 19.63 19.23 3.01
N ASN A 200 20.81 18.83 3.46
CA ASN A 200 22.07 19.52 3.16
C ASN A 200 22.65 19.14 1.79
N GLN A 201 22.16 18.07 1.17
CA GLN A 201 22.56 17.66 -0.18
C GLN A 201 21.36 17.68 -1.10
N LYS A 202 21.51 18.31 -2.27
CA LYS A 202 20.42 18.49 -3.21
C LYS A 202 20.76 17.92 -4.58
N ASP A 203 19.73 17.45 -5.28
CA ASP A 203 19.83 17.15 -6.70
C ASP A 203 19.95 18.44 -7.53
N LYS A 204 20.01 18.26 -8.85
CA LYS A 204 20.16 19.33 -9.84
C LYS A 204 18.97 20.30 -9.86
N ASP A 205 17.81 19.83 -9.40
CA ASP A 205 16.56 20.57 -9.36
C ASP A 205 16.34 21.25 -7.99
N GLY A 206 17.29 21.08 -7.06
CA GLY A 206 17.25 21.66 -5.72
C GLY A 206 16.45 20.83 -4.71
N ASN A 207 16.01 19.62 -5.07
CA ASN A 207 15.33 18.72 -4.15
C ASN A 207 16.35 18.03 -3.23
N PRO A 208 16.01 17.81 -1.96
CA PRO A 208 16.88 17.05 -1.06
C PRO A 208 17.00 15.59 -1.49
N LEU A 209 18.19 15.03 -1.33
CA LEU A 209 18.49 13.66 -1.76
C LEU A 209 17.94 12.63 -0.78
N VAL A 210 17.37 11.55 -1.32
CA VAL A 210 16.92 10.38 -0.54
C VAL A 210 18.13 9.50 -0.23
N VAL A 211 18.43 9.30 1.05
CA VAL A 211 19.61 8.52 1.50
C VAL A 211 19.24 7.15 2.06
N GLU A 212 17.99 6.94 2.44
CA GLU A 212 17.49 5.63 2.88
C GLU A 212 16.00 5.49 2.59
N VAL A 213 15.59 4.31 2.11
CA VAL A 213 14.20 3.93 1.93
C VAL A 213 13.97 2.62 2.68
N GLY A 214 13.09 2.69 3.69
CA GLY A 214 12.47 1.53 4.33
C GLY A 214 11.10 1.29 3.70
N PHE A 215 10.89 0.08 3.19
CA PHE A 215 9.65 -0.26 2.51
C PHE A 215 8.55 -0.66 3.49
N ALA A 216 7.31 -0.54 3.01
CA ALA A 216 6.09 -1.17 3.50
C ALA A 216 6.30 -2.45 4.35
N TYR A 217 6.02 -2.49 5.65
CA TYR A 217 6.05 -3.73 6.46
C TYR A 217 5.09 -4.83 5.95
N ASP A 218 5.52 -5.85 5.22
CA ASP A 218 4.61 -6.91 4.79
C ASP A 218 4.46 -8.01 5.87
N PRO A 219 3.30 -8.16 6.55
CA PRO A 219 3.10 -9.21 7.55
C PRO A 219 3.01 -10.62 6.94
N THR A 220 2.63 -10.72 5.66
CA THR A 220 2.52 -12.00 4.94
C THR A 220 3.87 -12.51 4.45
N ASN A 221 4.85 -11.61 4.38
CA ASN A 221 6.21 -11.91 3.97
C ASN A 221 7.20 -11.55 5.11
N LYS A 222 7.49 -12.53 5.98
CA LYS A 222 8.43 -12.40 7.11
C LYS A 222 9.85 -11.92 6.71
N ASN A 223 10.17 -11.85 5.42
CA ASN A 223 11.34 -11.16 4.89
C ASN A 223 10.99 -9.69 4.62
N SER A 224 10.51 -8.96 5.63
CA SER A 224 10.19 -7.53 5.55
C SER A 224 11.26 -6.82 4.73
N ARG A 225 10.86 -6.31 3.56
CA ARG A 225 11.71 -5.74 2.51
C ARG A 225 12.68 -4.75 3.14
N GLY A 226 13.93 -5.17 3.30
CA GLY A 226 14.97 -4.47 4.05
C GLY A 226 15.17 -3.02 3.60
N THR A 227 15.95 -2.26 4.35
CA THR A 227 16.24 -0.89 3.96
C THR A 227 17.20 -0.85 2.78
N MET A 228 16.97 0.07 1.84
CA MET A 228 17.96 0.43 0.82
C MET A 228 18.62 1.74 1.22
N LYS A 229 19.93 1.87 0.97
CA LYS A 229 20.71 3.08 1.29
C LYS A 229 21.44 3.60 0.07
N PHE A 230 21.60 4.92 0.00
CA PHE A 230 22.12 5.62 -1.17
C PHE A 230 23.18 6.62 -0.75
N ASP A 231 24.34 6.59 -1.43
CA ASP A 231 25.36 7.63 -1.32
C ASP A 231 25.49 8.40 -2.63
N TYR A 232 25.90 9.66 -2.51
CA TYR A 232 25.97 10.60 -3.62
C TYR A 232 27.31 11.32 -3.64
N ASP A 233 27.72 11.76 -4.83
CA ASP A 233 28.79 12.74 -4.97
C ASP A 233 28.33 14.16 -4.59
N LYS A 234 29.26 15.11 -4.63
CA LYS A 234 29.00 16.53 -4.33
C LYS A 234 28.00 17.20 -5.28
N ASP A 235 27.79 16.63 -6.46
CA ASP A 235 26.92 17.16 -7.51
C ASP A 235 25.55 16.46 -7.50
N GLY A 236 25.29 15.60 -6.51
CA GLY A 236 24.04 14.89 -6.31
C GLY A 236 23.86 13.67 -7.22
N ASN A 237 24.93 13.16 -7.83
CA ASN A 237 24.84 11.92 -8.61
C ASN A 237 25.02 10.70 -7.70
N LEU A 238 24.22 9.67 -7.94
CA LEU A 238 24.24 8.42 -7.18
C LEU A 238 25.57 7.67 -7.42
N THR A 239 26.28 7.34 -6.34
CA THR A 239 27.59 6.67 -6.37
C THR A 239 27.60 5.28 -5.74
N SER A 240 26.65 5.01 -4.85
CA SER A 240 26.57 3.75 -4.09
C SER A 240 25.11 3.41 -3.79
N VAL A 241 24.76 2.13 -3.93
CA VAL A 241 23.46 1.58 -3.52
C VAL A 241 23.70 0.39 -2.62
N ARG A 242 23.23 0.42 -1.38
CA ARG A 242 23.11 -0.78 -0.56
C ARG A 242 21.72 -1.34 -0.72
N ASP A 243 21.61 -2.57 -1.22
CA ASP A 243 20.33 -3.24 -1.40
C ASP A 243 19.79 -3.84 -0.09
N GLN A 244 18.58 -4.38 -0.17
CA GLN A 244 17.85 -4.95 0.96
C GLN A 244 18.52 -6.21 1.53
N GLN A 245 19.39 -6.86 0.74
CA GLN A 245 20.16 -8.03 1.14
C GLN A 245 21.53 -7.64 1.73
N GLY A 246 21.81 -6.33 1.80
CA GLY A 246 23.04 -5.78 2.34
C GLY A 246 24.22 -5.82 1.38
N ALA A 247 24.00 -6.12 0.09
CA ALA A 247 25.04 -5.99 -0.92
C ALA A 247 25.19 -4.50 -1.30
N THR A 248 26.44 -4.05 -1.42
CA THR A 248 26.77 -2.68 -1.81
C THR A 248 27.18 -2.68 -3.28
N TRP A 249 26.48 -1.90 -4.09
CA TRP A 249 26.73 -1.71 -5.50
C TRP A 249 27.43 -0.37 -5.72
N THR A 250 28.55 -0.36 -6.43
CA THR A 250 29.29 0.85 -6.84
C THR A 250 29.69 0.75 -8.31
N LYS A 251 29.99 1.87 -8.96
CA LYS A 251 30.43 1.84 -10.37
C LYS A 251 31.89 1.40 -10.49
N ASN A 252 32.15 0.44 -11.36
CA ASN A 252 33.50 -0.02 -11.70
C ASN A 252 34.17 0.89 -12.76
N ALA A 253 35.39 0.53 -13.19
CA ALA A 253 36.16 1.30 -14.17
C ALA A 253 35.45 1.47 -15.53
N ASP A 254 34.56 0.55 -15.89
CA ASP A 254 33.75 0.60 -17.12
C ASP A 254 32.41 1.33 -16.91
N ASN A 255 32.24 2.02 -15.77
CA ASN A 255 31.03 2.74 -15.38
C ASN A 255 29.79 1.82 -15.26
N LYS A 256 29.99 0.52 -15.04
CA LYS A 256 28.93 -0.46 -14.75
C LYS A 256 28.80 -0.67 -13.24
N TRP A 257 27.59 -0.97 -12.78
CA TRP A 257 27.37 -1.26 -11.36
C TRP A 257 27.92 -2.63 -11.01
N GLN A 258 28.73 -2.69 -9.95
CA GLN A 258 29.37 -3.89 -9.44
C GLN A 258 29.08 -4.03 -7.95
N SER A 259 28.69 -5.24 -7.55
CA SER A 259 28.46 -5.60 -6.16
C SER A 259 29.77 -5.90 -5.42
N ASP A 260 29.81 -5.59 -4.13
CA ASP A 260 30.82 -6.07 -3.17
C ASP A 260 30.68 -7.56 -2.87
N LYS A 261 29.54 -8.18 -3.23
CA LYS A 261 29.33 -9.63 -3.20
C LYS A 261 29.86 -10.28 -4.47
N VAL A 262 30.29 -11.53 -4.32
CA VAL A 262 30.80 -12.35 -5.42
C VAL A 262 29.78 -13.42 -5.82
N GLY A 263 29.79 -13.77 -7.11
CA GLY A 263 29.02 -14.88 -7.65
C GLY A 263 29.59 -16.24 -7.23
N ALA A 264 28.92 -17.31 -7.64
CA ALA A 264 29.36 -18.68 -7.36
C ALA A 264 30.75 -19.01 -7.96
N ASP A 265 31.18 -18.26 -8.97
CA ASP A 265 32.50 -18.36 -9.59
C ASP A 265 33.59 -17.56 -8.86
N GLY A 266 33.25 -16.93 -7.73
CA GLY A 266 34.15 -16.11 -6.92
C GLY A 266 34.46 -14.74 -7.53
N LYS A 267 33.82 -14.35 -8.64
CA LYS A 267 34.02 -13.05 -9.29
C LYS A 267 32.98 -12.03 -8.82
N PRO A 268 33.30 -10.72 -8.86
CA PRO A 268 32.33 -9.68 -8.56
C PRO A 268 31.09 -9.78 -9.46
N ILE A 269 29.91 -9.59 -8.88
CA ILE A 269 28.67 -9.53 -9.66
C ILE A 269 28.62 -8.16 -10.33
N VAL A 270 28.54 -8.12 -11.66
CA VAL A 270 28.42 -6.89 -12.45
C VAL A 270 27.04 -6.85 -13.11
N SER A 271 26.38 -5.69 -13.03
CA SER A 271 25.06 -5.44 -13.61
C SER A 271 25.15 -4.43 -14.74
N ASP A 272 24.45 -4.72 -15.84
CA ASP A 272 24.18 -3.78 -16.93
C ASP A 272 22.97 -2.86 -16.64
N ALA A 273 22.39 -2.96 -15.44
CA ALA A 273 21.29 -2.11 -15.02
C ALA A 273 21.79 -0.79 -14.44
N ASP A 274 21.01 0.27 -14.63
CA ASP A 274 21.17 1.54 -13.93
C ASP A 274 20.22 1.64 -12.73
N PHE A 275 20.72 2.25 -11.65
CA PHE A 275 19.95 2.55 -10.45
C PHE A 275 19.61 4.04 -10.40
N SER A 276 18.41 4.36 -9.94
CA SER A 276 17.98 5.71 -9.62
C SER A 276 16.96 5.69 -8.50
N VAL A 277 16.90 6.78 -7.74
CA VAL A 277 15.89 6.99 -6.71
C VAL A 277 15.36 8.42 -6.86
N ASP A 278 14.04 8.58 -6.78
CA ASP A 278 13.41 9.89 -6.85
C ASP A 278 13.19 10.50 -5.46
N ASN A 279 12.68 11.73 -5.42
CA ASN A 279 12.41 12.47 -4.18
C ASN A 279 11.13 12.01 -3.46
N GLN A 280 10.40 11.00 -3.97
CA GLN A 280 9.35 10.30 -3.23
C GLN A 280 9.86 8.98 -2.63
N GLY A 281 11.12 8.61 -2.90
CA GLY A 281 11.72 7.35 -2.46
C GLY A 281 11.37 6.16 -3.36
N ALA A 282 10.86 6.39 -4.59
CA ALA A 282 10.70 5.31 -5.54
C ALA A 282 12.06 4.92 -6.13
N VAL A 283 12.42 3.65 -6.00
CA VAL A 283 13.70 3.10 -6.44
C VAL A 283 13.50 2.42 -7.78
N THR A 284 14.20 2.91 -8.80
CA THR A 284 14.11 2.42 -10.17
C THR A 284 15.39 1.69 -10.57
N ILE A 285 15.24 0.44 -11.01
CA ILE A 285 16.26 -0.39 -11.64
C ILE A 285 15.93 -0.47 -13.13
N ARG A 286 16.78 0.09 -13.99
CA ARG A 286 16.59 0.13 -15.44
C ARG A 286 17.55 -0.83 -16.13
N HIS A 287 17.00 -1.84 -16.79
CA HIS A 287 17.73 -2.71 -17.70
C HIS A 287 17.57 -2.23 -19.14
N LYS A 288 18.29 -2.88 -20.08
CA LYS A 288 18.25 -2.54 -21.50
C LYS A 288 16.83 -2.50 -22.10
N ASN A 289 15.98 -3.46 -21.73
CA ASN A 289 14.63 -3.65 -22.30
C ASN A 289 13.53 -3.70 -21.24
N SER A 290 13.83 -3.31 -20.00
CA SER A 290 12.85 -3.32 -18.92
C SER A 290 13.23 -2.33 -17.82
N ARG A 291 12.25 -1.95 -17.03
CA ARG A 291 12.43 -1.14 -15.82
C ARG A 291 11.59 -1.74 -14.71
N GLU A 292 12.13 -1.78 -13.51
CA GLU A 292 11.40 -2.10 -12.29
C GLU A 292 11.49 -0.92 -11.34
N THR A 293 10.35 -0.45 -10.86
CA THR A 293 10.24 0.65 -9.89
C THR A 293 9.58 0.10 -8.63
N TYR A 294 10.25 0.27 -7.49
CA TYR A 294 9.78 -0.12 -6.18
C TYR A 294 9.39 1.14 -5.43
N HIS A 295 8.12 1.26 -5.06
CA HIS A 295 7.62 2.40 -4.30
C HIS A 295 7.73 2.14 -2.80
N ALA A 296 7.86 3.22 -2.01
CA ALA A 296 8.02 3.11 -0.56
C ALA A 296 6.84 2.37 0.11
N ASP A 297 5.61 2.55 -0.41
CA ASP A 297 4.39 1.85 0.04
C ASP A 297 4.40 0.33 -0.19
N GLY A 298 5.45 -0.18 -0.85
CA GLY A 298 5.66 -1.59 -1.16
C GLY A 298 5.09 -2.02 -2.50
N SER A 299 4.31 -1.17 -3.17
CA SER A 299 3.87 -1.42 -4.54
C SER A 299 5.06 -1.45 -5.50
N LYS A 300 4.87 -2.13 -6.64
CA LYS A 300 5.91 -2.30 -7.64
C LYS A 300 5.33 -2.08 -9.03
N GLU A 301 6.06 -1.33 -9.84
CA GLU A 301 5.82 -1.20 -11.26
C GLU A 301 6.91 -1.95 -12.04
N LYS A 302 6.52 -2.77 -13.00
CA LYS A 302 7.43 -3.43 -13.94
C LYS A 302 7.03 -3.09 -15.36
N VAL A 303 7.89 -2.32 -16.03
CA VAL A 303 7.75 -1.99 -17.44
C VAL A 303 8.59 -2.94 -18.26
N THR A 304 7.97 -3.66 -19.18
CA THR A 304 8.67 -4.47 -20.19
C THR A 304 8.48 -3.82 -21.55
N MET A 305 9.57 -3.57 -22.25
CA MET A 305 9.52 -3.16 -23.65
C MET A 305 9.25 -4.39 -24.52
N VAL A 306 8.22 -4.31 -25.36
CA VAL A 306 7.73 -5.41 -26.21
C VAL A 306 7.78 -4.97 -27.67
N GLY A 307 8.30 -5.84 -28.54
CA GLY A 307 8.38 -5.65 -29.99
C GLY A 307 9.79 -5.34 -30.51
N ASP A 308 10.03 -5.72 -31.77
CA ASP A 308 11.22 -5.37 -32.55
C ASP A 308 10.80 -4.62 -33.84
N PRO A 309 11.23 -3.36 -34.05
CA PRO A 309 11.95 -2.52 -33.09
C PRO A 309 11.04 -2.17 -31.89
N VAL A 310 11.66 -1.78 -30.77
CA VAL A 310 10.98 -1.41 -29.51
C VAL A 310 9.91 -0.36 -29.80
N THR A 311 8.67 -0.80 -29.93
CA THR A 311 7.54 0.04 -30.38
C THR A 311 6.42 0.07 -29.37
N SER A 312 6.44 -0.80 -28.36
CA SER A 312 5.41 -0.89 -27.33
C SER A 312 6.01 -1.16 -25.96
N THR A 313 5.31 -0.75 -24.91
CA THR A 313 5.58 -1.08 -23.51
C THR A 313 4.36 -1.75 -22.91
N VAL A 314 4.61 -2.64 -21.95
CA VAL A 314 3.62 -3.19 -21.04
C VAL A 314 4.09 -2.89 -19.63
N ASP A 315 3.32 -2.10 -18.91
CA ASP A 315 3.57 -1.72 -17.52
C ASP A 315 2.67 -2.58 -16.65
N VAL A 316 3.27 -3.35 -15.76
CA VAL A 316 2.59 -4.23 -14.81
C VAL A 316 2.75 -3.63 -13.43
N ILE A 317 1.65 -3.24 -12.80
CA ILE A 317 1.63 -2.65 -11.48
C ILE A 317 1.08 -3.69 -10.51
N THR A 318 1.79 -3.90 -9.41
CA THR A 318 1.37 -4.76 -8.31
C THR A 318 1.27 -3.99 -7.02
N ASP A 319 0.33 -4.37 -6.16
CA ASP A 319 0.26 -3.88 -4.80
C ASP A 319 1.44 -4.41 -3.94
N ARG A 320 1.44 -4.03 -2.66
CA ARG A 320 2.42 -4.45 -1.65
C ARG A 320 2.49 -5.97 -1.47
N ALA A 321 1.35 -6.67 -1.55
CA ALA A 321 1.26 -8.12 -1.45
C ALA A 321 1.70 -8.83 -2.74
N GLY A 322 2.02 -8.07 -3.80
CA GLY A 322 2.43 -8.60 -5.09
C GLY A 322 1.25 -8.98 -5.98
N HIS A 323 0.02 -8.61 -5.62
CA HIS A 323 -1.13 -8.82 -6.47
C HIS A 323 -1.12 -7.82 -7.62
N LEU A 324 -1.48 -8.27 -8.82
CA LEU A 324 -1.57 -7.43 -10.00
C LEU A 324 -2.73 -6.45 -9.86
N THR A 325 -2.49 -5.14 -9.81
CA THR A 325 -3.55 -4.13 -9.72
C THR A 325 -3.84 -3.44 -11.04
N GLU A 326 -2.85 -3.34 -11.92
CA GLU A 326 -3.03 -2.72 -13.23
C GLU A 326 -2.04 -3.29 -14.25
N ILE A 327 -2.50 -3.50 -15.48
CA ILE A 327 -1.62 -3.67 -16.63
C ILE A 327 -1.92 -2.54 -17.62
N LYS A 328 -0.90 -1.80 -18.03
CA LYS A 328 -1.01 -0.68 -18.97
C LYS A 328 -0.20 -0.94 -20.22
N GLY A 329 -0.83 -0.84 -21.38
CA GLY A 329 -0.15 -0.82 -22.66
C GLY A 329 0.34 0.58 -23.02
N SER A 330 1.42 0.67 -23.78
CA SER A 330 2.00 1.92 -24.33
C SER A 330 1.02 2.84 -25.05
N ASN A 331 -0.11 2.32 -25.51
CA ASN A 331 -1.15 3.07 -26.21
C ASN A 331 -2.26 3.62 -25.30
N GLY A 332 -2.05 3.60 -23.98
CA GLY A 332 -2.99 4.11 -22.97
C GLY A 332 -4.09 3.12 -22.58
N SER A 333 -4.17 1.94 -23.22
CA SER A 333 -5.08 0.88 -22.80
C SER A 333 -4.65 0.34 -21.44
N ASN A 334 -5.57 0.20 -20.48
CA ASN A 334 -5.28 -0.44 -19.21
C ASN A 334 -6.32 -1.49 -18.82
N ILE A 335 -5.85 -2.50 -18.10
CA ILE A 335 -6.67 -3.46 -17.38
C ILE A 335 -6.47 -3.16 -15.91
N LYS A 336 -7.56 -2.89 -15.18
CA LYS A 336 -7.52 -2.71 -13.73
C LYS A 336 -8.07 -3.94 -13.06
N VAL A 337 -7.40 -4.35 -11.99
CA VAL A 337 -7.76 -5.53 -11.22
C VAL A 337 -7.94 -5.09 -9.77
N THR A 338 -9.07 -5.43 -9.19
CA THR A 338 -9.32 -5.26 -7.75
C THR A 338 -9.41 -6.62 -7.09
N TYR A 339 -9.10 -6.65 -5.80
CA TYR A 339 -9.17 -7.85 -4.98
C TYR A 339 -10.17 -7.67 -3.85
N ASN A 340 -10.74 -8.78 -3.40
CA ASN A 340 -11.42 -8.90 -2.11
C ASN A 340 -10.62 -9.93 -1.29
N GLY A 341 -9.75 -9.42 -0.42
CA GLY A 341 -8.68 -10.21 0.19
C GLY A 341 -7.65 -10.65 -0.86
N ASP A 342 -7.37 -11.96 -0.93
CA ASP A 342 -6.40 -12.52 -1.89
C ASP A 342 -7.10 -13.04 -3.17
N LYS A 343 -8.42 -12.87 -3.27
CA LYS A 343 -9.21 -13.28 -4.43
C LYS A 343 -9.47 -12.10 -5.34
N GLU A 344 -9.18 -12.26 -6.63
CA GLU A 344 -9.56 -11.32 -7.68
C GLU A 344 -11.08 -11.09 -7.63
N SER A 345 -11.49 -9.84 -7.43
CA SER A 345 -12.91 -9.46 -7.29
C SER A 345 -13.47 -8.86 -8.57
N VAL A 346 -12.70 -7.97 -9.21
CA VAL A 346 -13.12 -7.29 -10.44
C VAL A 346 -11.96 -7.10 -11.41
N VAL A 347 -12.16 -7.44 -12.68
CA VAL A 347 -11.26 -7.02 -13.77
C VAL A 347 -12.00 -6.10 -14.72
N VAL A 348 -11.46 -4.91 -14.97
CA VAL A 348 -12.06 -3.89 -15.83
C VAL A 348 -11.15 -3.62 -17.03
N THR A 349 -11.74 -3.60 -18.22
CA THR A 349 -11.07 -3.32 -19.49
C THR A 349 -10.98 -1.81 -19.79
N PRO A 350 -10.15 -1.37 -20.77
CA PRO A 350 -9.84 0.05 -20.97
C PRO A 350 -11.05 0.97 -21.22
N ASP A 351 -12.13 0.44 -21.81
CA ASP A 351 -13.37 1.17 -22.09
C ASP A 351 -14.47 0.90 -21.03
N GLY A 352 -14.13 0.22 -19.93
CA GLY A 352 -15.05 -0.15 -18.85
C GLY A 352 -16.16 -1.11 -19.27
N THR A 353 -16.13 -1.61 -20.51
CA THR A 353 -17.29 -2.30 -21.12
C THR A 353 -17.34 -3.78 -20.73
N TYR A 354 -16.19 -4.33 -20.34
CA TYR A 354 -16.09 -5.68 -19.80
C TYR A 354 -15.62 -5.66 -18.35
N THR A 355 -16.38 -6.37 -17.52
CA THR A 355 -16.13 -6.54 -16.09
C THR A 355 -16.14 -8.02 -15.75
N ARG A 356 -15.06 -8.58 -15.20
CA ARG A 356 -15.09 -9.96 -14.65
C ARG A 356 -15.44 -9.91 -13.18
N LYS A 357 -16.40 -10.71 -12.72
CA LYS A 357 -16.70 -10.95 -11.30
C LYS A 357 -16.80 -12.44 -11.03
N GLU A 358 -16.11 -12.95 -10.02
CA GLU A 358 -16.24 -14.35 -9.57
C GLU A 358 -16.23 -15.39 -10.71
N ASN A 359 -15.33 -15.20 -11.67
CA ASN A 359 -15.18 -16.00 -12.91
C ASN A 359 -16.17 -15.76 -14.05
N THR A 360 -17.15 -14.88 -13.90
CA THR A 360 -18.08 -14.50 -14.97
C THR A 360 -17.69 -13.16 -15.56
N TRP A 361 -17.50 -13.12 -16.88
CA TRP A 361 -17.29 -11.88 -17.62
C TRP A 361 -18.65 -11.29 -18.02
N GLU A 362 -18.94 -10.11 -17.50
CA GLU A 362 -20.09 -9.29 -17.85
C GLU A 362 -19.67 -8.31 -18.96
N PHE A 363 -20.46 -8.28 -20.04
CA PHE A 363 -20.41 -7.24 -21.06
C PHE A 363 -21.64 -6.34 -20.92
N LYS A 364 -21.46 -5.03 -21.04
CA LYS A 364 -22.58 -4.10 -21.22
C LYS A 364 -22.41 -3.38 -22.54
N ASP A 365 -23.22 -3.70 -23.55
CA ASP A 365 -23.32 -2.81 -24.71
C ASP A 365 -24.04 -1.50 -24.33
N ASN A 366 -24.12 -0.59 -25.30
CA ASN A 366 -24.82 0.69 -25.19
C ASN A 366 -26.33 0.55 -24.89
N GLU A 367 -26.87 -0.68 -24.91
CA GLU A 367 -28.26 -1.04 -24.64
C GLU A 367 -28.41 -1.94 -23.39
N ASN A 368 -27.33 -2.09 -22.58
CA ASN A 368 -27.28 -2.96 -21.38
C ASN A 368 -27.50 -4.47 -21.64
N LYS A 369 -27.31 -4.96 -22.87
CA LYS A 369 -27.41 -6.38 -23.19
C LYS A 369 -26.12 -7.11 -22.83
N VAL A 370 -26.26 -8.23 -22.13
CA VAL A 370 -25.16 -9.08 -21.67
C VAL A 370 -24.89 -10.18 -22.68
N SER A 371 -23.66 -10.27 -23.20
CA SER A 371 -23.19 -11.37 -24.04
C SER A 371 -22.12 -12.19 -23.34
N THR A 372 -22.09 -13.50 -23.62
CA THR A 372 -21.17 -14.44 -22.97
C THR A 372 -19.76 -14.30 -23.54
N VAL A 373 -18.84 -13.83 -22.72
CA VAL A 373 -17.41 -13.75 -23.05
C VAL A 373 -16.75 -15.09 -22.75
N ILE A 374 -15.97 -15.60 -23.70
CA ILE A 374 -15.37 -16.94 -23.64
C ILE A 374 -13.96 -16.87 -23.01
N SER A 375 -13.18 -15.85 -23.34
CA SER A 375 -11.86 -15.62 -22.73
C SER A 375 -11.35 -14.20 -23.01
N VAL A 376 -10.41 -13.73 -22.19
CA VAL A 376 -9.66 -12.50 -22.42
C VAL A 376 -8.18 -12.84 -22.51
N ASN A 377 -7.56 -12.58 -23.65
CA ASN A 377 -6.12 -12.67 -23.86
C ASN A 377 -5.55 -11.26 -23.69
N ALA A 378 -4.96 -11.02 -22.53
CA ALA A 378 -4.72 -9.67 -22.05
C ALA A 378 -3.79 -8.85 -22.95
N PHE A 379 -2.78 -9.45 -23.59
CA PHE A 379 -1.87 -8.70 -24.48
C PHE A 379 -1.32 -9.57 -25.60
N ALA A 380 -1.66 -9.25 -26.85
CA ALA A 380 -0.92 -9.78 -28.00
C ALA A 380 0.49 -9.16 -28.07
N ALA A 381 1.38 -9.72 -28.89
CA ALA A 381 2.77 -9.26 -29.01
C ALA A 381 2.92 -7.77 -29.42
N ASP A 382 1.84 -7.14 -29.92
CA ASP A 382 1.76 -5.73 -30.30
C ASP A 382 1.13 -4.83 -29.21
N GLY A 383 0.94 -5.35 -28.00
CA GLY A 383 0.35 -4.61 -26.87
C GLY A 383 -1.16 -4.40 -26.95
N SER A 384 -1.87 -5.09 -27.86
CA SER A 384 -3.33 -5.03 -27.94
C SER A 384 -4.03 -5.96 -26.93
N VAL A 385 -5.14 -5.51 -26.34
CA VAL A 385 -6.01 -6.37 -25.51
C VAL A 385 -7.00 -7.08 -26.42
N VAL A 386 -7.05 -8.41 -26.37
CA VAL A 386 -7.93 -9.22 -27.22
C VAL A 386 -8.95 -9.96 -26.37
N ILE A 387 -10.23 -9.67 -26.58
CA ILE A 387 -11.36 -10.33 -25.92
C ILE A 387 -12.00 -11.30 -26.91
N SER A 388 -12.09 -12.57 -26.56
CA SER A 388 -12.75 -13.59 -27.38
C SER A 388 -14.18 -13.82 -26.88
N THR A 389 -15.14 -13.70 -27.80
CA THR A 389 -16.57 -13.95 -27.58
C THR A 389 -17.04 -15.06 -28.50
N ALA A 390 -18.27 -15.55 -28.30
CA ALA A 390 -18.88 -16.53 -29.22
C ALA A 390 -19.05 -15.97 -30.65
N GLU A 391 -19.19 -14.65 -30.78
CA GLU A 391 -19.50 -13.96 -32.04
C GLU A 391 -18.23 -13.50 -32.79
N GLY A 392 -17.07 -13.53 -32.13
CA GLY A 392 -15.82 -13.01 -32.68
C GLY A 392 -14.85 -12.49 -31.62
N GLN A 393 -13.77 -11.86 -32.08
CA GLN A 393 -12.78 -11.21 -31.23
C GLN A 393 -12.99 -9.69 -31.20
N ILE A 394 -12.79 -9.08 -30.04
CA ILE A 394 -12.74 -7.62 -29.89
C ILE A 394 -11.30 -7.26 -29.56
N VAL A 395 -10.71 -6.42 -30.39
CA VAL A 395 -9.33 -6.01 -30.29
C VAL A 395 -9.28 -4.54 -29.92
N TYR A 396 -8.64 -4.24 -28.79
CA TYR A 396 -8.31 -2.88 -28.39
C TYR A 396 -6.88 -2.57 -28.81
N LYS A 397 -6.73 -1.67 -29.77
CA LYS A 397 -5.44 -1.23 -30.28
C LYS A 397 -5.46 0.26 -30.53
N ASN A 398 -4.54 1.01 -29.92
CA ASN A 398 -4.39 2.45 -30.11
C ASN A 398 -5.67 3.24 -29.79
N GLY A 399 -6.30 2.92 -28.65
CA GLY A 399 -7.58 3.52 -28.25
C GLY A 399 -8.76 3.18 -29.17
N THR A 400 -8.53 2.35 -30.18
CA THR A 400 -9.55 1.94 -31.15
C THR A 400 -10.06 0.55 -30.80
N LYS A 401 -11.38 0.43 -30.69
CA LYS A 401 -12.08 -0.84 -30.52
C LYS A 401 -12.46 -1.39 -31.89
N THR A 402 -11.96 -2.58 -32.21
CA THR A 402 -12.26 -3.24 -33.49
C THR A 402 -12.93 -4.59 -33.21
N PHE A 403 -14.04 -4.88 -33.89
CA PHE A 403 -14.68 -6.20 -33.84
C PHE A 403 -14.25 -7.03 -35.05
N VAL A 404 -13.79 -8.25 -34.79
CA VAL A 404 -13.38 -9.25 -35.77
C VAL A 404 -14.34 -10.44 -35.64
N PRO A 405 -15.35 -10.58 -36.53
CA PRO A 405 -16.33 -11.65 -36.44
C PRO A 405 -15.69 -13.03 -36.53
N SER A 406 -16.22 -14.02 -35.82
CA SER A 406 -15.83 -15.42 -36.04
C SER A 406 -16.27 -15.83 -37.44
N ALA A 407 -15.34 -16.34 -38.25
CA ALA A 407 -15.69 -16.86 -39.56
C ALA A 407 -16.72 -17.99 -39.37
N LYS A 408 -17.95 -17.82 -39.87
CA LYS A 408 -18.88 -18.94 -39.97
C LYS A 408 -18.15 -20.02 -40.75
N GLN A 409 -17.94 -21.20 -40.14
CA GLN A 409 -17.63 -22.39 -40.90
C GLN A 409 -18.76 -22.57 -41.92
N GLY A 410 -18.50 -22.20 -43.16
CA GLY A 410 -19.39 -22.47 -44.27
C GLY A 410 -19.49 -23.97 -44.41
N GLY A 411 -20.59 -24.54 -43.94
CA GLY A 411 -21.05 -25.81 -44.45
C GLY A 411 -21.41 -25.60 -45.91
N ASP A 412 -20.58 -26.13 -46.81
CA ASP A 412 -20.92 -26.27 -48.21
C ASP A 412 -22.27 -26.99 -48.34
N LYS A 413 -23.14 -26.42 -49.17
CA LYS A 413 -24.43 -27.01 -49.58
C LYS A 413 -24.26 -27.87 -50.81
#